data_AF-A0A0X3NV39-F1
#
_entry.id   AF-A0A0X3NV39-F1
#
_cell.length_a   1.000
_cell.length_b   1.000
_cell.length_c   1.000
_cell.angle_alpha   90.00
_cell.angle_beta   90.00
_cell.angle_gamma   90.00
#
_symmetry.space_group_name_H-M   'P 1'
#
loop_
_entity.id
_entity.type
_entity.pdbx_description
1 polymer ?
#
loop_
_entity_poly.entity_id
_entity_poly.type
_entity_poly.pdbx_seq_one_letter_code
_entity_poly.pdbx_strand_id
1 'polypeptide(L)'
;TVRGAKAEEILERGLKVKEYELPKSCFSKMGHFGFGITEHIDLNLKYDPAIGIYGMDFYVILARPGQRVAHRRRCVSKVGPKHHVTKEEAMKWFQSKYDGILMNK
;
A
#
# COMPACT_ATOMS: atom_id res chain seq x y z
N THR A 1 -0.69 -0.77 12.60
CA THR A 1 -1.15 -0.24 11.29
C THR A 1 -1.14 1.27 11.36
N VAL A 2 -0.66 1.93 10.31
CA VAL A 2 -0.65 3.41 10.22
C VAL A 2 -1.82 3.83 9.32
N ARG A 3 -2.46 4.97 9.63
CA ARG A 3 -3.63 5.48 8.88
C ARG A 3 -3.53 7.00 8.70
N GLY A 4 -4.31 7.53 7.75
CA GLY A 4 -4.39 8.97 7.48
C GLY A 4 -3.12 9.52 6.86
N ALA A 5 -2.88 10.83 7.03
CA ALA A 5 -1.75 11.53 6.42
C ALA A 5 -0.38 10.89 6.71
N LYS A 6 -0.19 10.35 7.92
CA LYS A 6 1.06 9.66 8.30
C LYS A 6 1.31 8.40 7.48
N ALA A 7 0.25 7.70 7.05
CA ALA A 7 0.40 6.52 6.20
C ALA A 7 0.81 6.92 4.78
N GLU A 8 0.25 8.00 4.26
CA GLU A 8 0.61 8.53 2.93
C GLU A 8 2.07 9.00 2.90
N GLU A 9 2.53 9.70 3.93
CA GLU A 9 3.93 10.14 4.03
C GLU A 9 4.92 8.96 4.06
N ILE A 10 4.62 7.93 4.85
CA ILE A 10 5.47 6.74 4.94
C ILE A 10 5.46 5.97 3.61
N LEU A 11 4.29 5.86 2.98
CA LEU A 11 4.14 5.21 1.69
C LEU A 11 4.95 5.93 0.59
N GLU A 12 4.88 7.27 0.56
CA GLU A 12 5.65 8.10 -0.37
C GLU A 12 7.16 7.82 -0.25
N ARG A 13 7.68 7.82 0.98
CA ARG A 13 9.10 7.52 1.25
C ARG A 13 9.46 6.11 0.77
N GLY A 14 8.59 5.13 1.01
CA GLY A 14 8.85 3.75 0.60
C GLY A 14 8.81 3.55 -0.92
N LEU A 15 7.88 4.22 -1.61
CA LEU A 15 7.79 4.17 -3.07
C LEU A 15 8.98 4.84 -3.75
N LYS A 16 9.51 5.92 -3.16
CA LYS A 16 10.71 6.59 -3.65
C LYS A 16 11.93 5.67 -3.68
N VAL A 17 12.09 4.79 -2.70
CA VAL A 17 13.16 3.75 -2.67
C VAL A 17 13.02 2.76 -3.82
N LYS A 18 11.79 2.50 -4.27
CA LYS A 18 11.48 1.63 -5.41
C LYS A 18 11.32 2.39 -6.72
N GLU A 19 11.76 3.65 -6.78
CA GLU A 19 11.68 4.50 -7.97
C GLU A 19 10.26 4.60 -8.54
N TYR A 20 9.23 4.44 -7.68
CA TYR A 20 7.82 4.36 -8.05
C TYR A 20 7.49 3.25 -9.06
N GLU A 21 8.34 2.23 -9.17
CA GLU A 21 8.12 1.10 -10.05
C GLU A 21 7.64 -0.12 -9.27
N LEU A 22 6.53 -0.73 -9.72
CA LEU A 22 5.99 -1.94 -9.12
C LEU A 22 5.61 -2.99 -10.17
N PRO A 23 5.98 -4.27 -9.97
CA PRO A 23 5.46 -5.37 -10.76
C PRO A 23 3.94 -5.52 -10.65
N LYS A 24 3.27 -5.90 -11.73
CA LYS A 24 1.82 -6.19 -11.72
C LYS A 24 1.45 -7.35 -10.80
N SER A 25 2.40 -8.23 -10.46
CA SER A 25 2.23 -9.33 -9.51
C SER A 25 2.04 -8.84 -8.07
N CYS A 26 2.55 -7.66 -7.71
CA CYS A 26 2.40 -7.05 -6.39
C CYS A 26 0.95 -6.65 -6.06
N PHE A 27 0.08 -6.56 -7.07
CA PHE A 27 -1.32 -6.19 -6.91
C PHE A 27 -2.21 -7.43 -6.73
N SER A 28 -2.94 -7.45 -5.61
CA SER A 28 -3.91 -8.47 -5.25
C SER A 28 -5.22 -8.33 -6.03
N LYS A 29 -5.97 -9.44 -6.13
CA LYS A 29 -7.31 -9.48 -6.74
C LYS A 29 -8.29 -8.50 -6.08
N MET A 30 -8.14 -8.25 -4.77
CA MET A 30 -8.98 -7.34 -3.98
C MET A 30 -8.54 -5.87 -4.05
N GLY A 31 -7.66 -5.52 -5.00
CA GLY A 31 -7.23 -4.12 -5.20
C GLY A 31 -6.31 -3.59 -4.10
N HIS A 32 -5.64 -4.47 -3.36
CA HIS A 32 -4.56 -4.13 -2.43
C HIS A 32 -3.21 -4.39 -3.09
N PHE A 33 -2.14 -3.77 -2.61
CA PHE A 33 -0.80 -4.04 -3.12
C PHE A 33 0.23 -3.98 -2.00
N GLY A 34 1.39 -4.58 -2.24
CA GLY A 34 2.49 -4.52 -1.29
C GLY A 34 3.84 -4.65 -1.96
N PHE A 35 4.86 -4.18 -1.27
CA PHE A 35 6.25 -4.23 -1.71
C PHE A 35 7.17 -4.29 -0.50
N GLY A 36 8.33 -4.92 -0.68
CA GLY A 36 9.35 -5.04 0.36
C GLY A 36 10.50 -4.07 0.12
N ILE A 37 11.04 -3.53 1.20
CA ILE A 37 12.30 -2.79 1.23
C ILE A 37 13.32 -3.63 1.99
N THR A 38 14.52 -3.77 1.44
CA THR A 38 15.56 -4.62 2.00
C THR A 38 16.25 -3.96 3.19
N GLU A 39 16.39 -2.63 3.17
CA GLU A 39 17.09 -1.86 4.20
C GLU A 39 16.27 -0.63 4.60
N HIS A 40 15.96 -0.50 5.88
CA HIS A 40 15.22 0.66 6.38
C HIS A 40 16.02 1.97 6.36
N ILE A 41 17.34 1.91 6.14
CA ILE A 41 18.19 3.10 6.02
C ILE A 41 17.78 3.91 4.77
N ASP A 42 17.34 3.23 3.71
CA ASP A 42 16.85 3.86 2.47
C ASP A 42 15.62 4.74 2.71
N LEU A 43 14.89 4.56 3.82
CA LEU A 43 13.76 5.39 4.23
C LEU A 43 14.18 6.70 4.93
N ASN A 44 15.46 7.09 4.84
CA ASN A 44 16.08 8.21 5.55
C ASN A 44 16.00 8.10 7.08
N LEU A 45 16.08 6.88 7.60
CA LEU A 45 16.21 6.66 9.04
C LEU A 45 17.70 6.66 9.40
N LYS A 46 18.05 7.33 10.51
CA LYS A 46 19.43 7.34 10.99
C LYS A 46 19.88 5.93 11.34
N TYR A 47 21.07 5.57 10.89
CA TYR A 47 21.71 4.32 11.26
C TYR A 47 22.09 4.36 12.75
N ASP A 48 21.69 3.31 13.48
CA ASP A 48 22.12 3.04 14.84
C ASP A 48 22.78 1.65 14.88
N PRO A 49 24.10 1.56 15.16
CA PRO A 49 24.82 0.28 15.24
C PRO A 49 24.24 -0.71 16.26
N ALA A 50 23.55 -0.23 17.31
CA ALA A 50 22.93 -1.10 18.31
C ALA A 50 21.66 -1.80 17.78
N ILE A 51 21.00 -1.19 16.80
CA ILE A 51 19.76 -1.70 16.19
C ILE A 51 20.09 -2.62 15.00
N GLY A 52 21.06 -2.23 14.16
CA GLY A 52 21.43 -2.98 12.96
C GLY A 52 20.59 -2.62 11.74
N ILE A 53 20.66 -3.44 10.67
CA ILE A 53 19.95 -3.22 9.39
C ILE A 53 18.79 -4.22 9.29
N TYR A 54 17.61 -3.71 8.94
CA TYR A 54 16.39 -4.50 8.83
C TYR A 54 15.65 -4.17 7.54
N GLY A 55 15.12 -5.21 6.90
CA GLY A 55 14.12 -5.09 5.84
C GLY A 55 12.71 -4.93 6.40
N MET A 56 11.82 -4.38 5.59
CA MET A 56 10.43 -4.12 5.94
C MET A 56 9.51 -4.41 4.77
N ASP A 57 8.39 -5.07 5.04
CA ASP A 57 7.32 -5.27 4.07
C ASP A 57 6.20 -4.24 4.26
N PHE A 58 5.85 -3.55 3.17
CA PHE A 58 4.73 -2.63 3.10
C PHE A 58 3.54 -3.33 2.48
N TYR A 59 2.40 -3.29 3.16
CA TYR A 59 1.13 -3.77 2.64
C TYR A 59 0.08 -2.66 2.72
N VAL A 60 -0.39 -2.22 1.56
CA VAL A 60 -1.30 -1.08 1.38
C VAL A 60 -2.70 -1.60 1.08
N ILE A 61 -3.64 -1.21 1.93
CA ILE A 61 -5.06 -1.56 1.80
C ILE A 61 -5.79 -0.36 1.20
N LEU A 62 -6.17 -0.46 -0.07
CA LEU A 62 -7.07 0.49 -0.72
C LEU A 62 -8.53 0.10 -0.42
N ALA A 63 -9.34 1.08 -0.03
CA ALA A 63 -10.74 0.88 0.27
C ALA A 63 -11.55 2.12 -0.14
N ARG A 64 -12.77 1.89 -0.64
CA ARG A 64 -13.73 2.97 -0.88
C ARG A 64 -14.41 3.40 0.43
N PRO A 65 -14.79 4.68 0.57
CA PRO A 65 -15.63 5.12 1.68
C PRO A 65 -16.93 4.31 1.73
N GLY A 66 -17.17 3.59 2.83
CA GLY A 66 -18.33 2.70 2.97
C GLY A 66 -18.01 1.31 3.53
N GLN A 67 -16.73 0.91 3.53
CA GLN A 67 -16.29 -0.37 4.08
C GLN A 67 -16.62 -0.60 5.56
N ARG A 68 -16.86 0.47 6.33
CA ARG A 68 -17.25 0.39 7.75
C ARG A 68 -18.48 -0.50 7.99
N VAL A 69 -19.37 -0.65 7.01
CA VAL A 69 -20.60 -1.47 7.12
C VAL A 69 -20.30 -2.94 7.46
N ALA A 70 -19.17 -3.48 6.99
CA ALA A 70 -18.73 -4.85 7.31
C ALA A 70 -18.09 -4.99 8.70
N HIS A 71 -17.72 -3.88 9.35
CA HIS A 71 -16.94 -3.88 10.61
C HIS A 71 -17.67 -3.22 11.79
N ARG A 72 -18.73 -2.44 11.55
CA ARG A 72 -19.48 -1.73 12.60
C ARG A 72 -20.18 -2.70 13.54
N ARG A 73 -20.28 -2.39 14.84
CA ARG A 73 -20.93 -3.28 15.82
C ARG A 73 -22.43 -3.48 15.58
N ARG A 74 -23.16 -2.42 15.24
CA ARG A 74 -24.62 -2.46 15.02
C ARG A 74 -24.94 -2.64 13.54
N CYS A 75 -25.87 -3.54 13.23
CA CYS A 75 -26.36 -3.79 11.86
C CYS A 75 -25.22 -4.09 10.86
N VAL A 76 -24.33 -5.03 11.20
CA VAL A 76 -23.29 -5.52 10.28
C VAL A 76 -23.96 -6.04 9.00
N SER A 77 -23.42 -5.68 7.84
CA SER A 77 -23.81 -6.31 6.58
C SER A 77 -22.62 -6.43 5.64
N LYS A 78 -22.74 -7.29 4.62
CA LYS A 78 -21.69 -7.48 3.62
C LYS A 78 -21.55 -6.22 2.75
N VAL A 79 -20.33 -5.95 2.29
CA VAL A 79 -20.06 -4.94 1.26
C VAL A 79 -20.45 -5.55 -0.09
N GLY A 80 -21.12 -4.76 -0.94
CA GLY A 80 -21.55 -5.22 -2.25
C GLY A 80 -20.37 -5.44 -3.22
N PRO A 81 -20.42 -6.42 -4.14
CA PRO A 81 -19.34 -6.71 -5.09
C PRO A 81 -18.83 -5.50 -5.86
N LYS A 82 -19.75 -4.64 -6.33
CA LYS A 82 -19.44 -3.42 -7.09
C LYS A 82 -18.71 -2.34 -6.28
N HIS A 83 -18.72 -2.44 -4.95
CA HIS A 83 -18.06 -1.48 -4.05
C HIS A 83 -16.64 -1.92 -3.68
N HIS A 84 -16.27 -3.18 -3.96
CA HIS A 84 -14.89 -3.61 -3.81
C HIS A 84 -13.99 -2.94 -4.87
N VAL A 85 -12.74 -2.68 -4.48
CA VAL A 85 -11.72 -2.20 -5.40
C VAL A 85 -11.18 -3.41 -6.16
N THR A 86 -11.09 -3.32 -7.48
CA THR A 86 -10.50 -4.38 -8.29
C THR A 86 -9.00 -4.20 -8.45
N LYS A 87 -8.30 -5.26 -8.86
CA LYS A 87 -6.86 -5.21 -9.19
C LYS A 87 -6.53 -4.10 -10.20
N GLU A 88 -7.34 -3.97 -11.24
CA GLU A 88 -7.14 -2.99 -12.30
C GLU A 88 -7.37 -1.55 -11.82
N GLU A 89 -8.39 -1.34 -10.97
CA GLU A 89 -8.64 -0.03 -10.35
C GLU A 89 -7.48 0.39 -9.45
N ALA A 90 -6.91 -0.54 -8.68
CA ALA A 90 -5.75 -0.27 -7.84
C ALA A 90 -4.50 0.10 -8.66
N MET A 91 -4.28 -0.58 -9.78
CA MET A 91 -3.20 -0.25 -10.72
C MET A 91 -3.37 1.16 -11.31
N LYS A 92 -4.58 1.50 -11.78
CA LYS A 92 -4.88 2.84 -12.29
C LYS A 92 -4.73 3.92 -11.22
N TRP A 93 -5.16 3.61 -9.99
CA TRP A 93 -4.98 4.52 -8.86
C TRP A 93 -3.51 4.79 -8.56
N PHE A 94 -2.66 3.76 -8.58
CA PHE A 94 -1.22 3.90 -8.38
C PHE A 94 -0.58 4.78 -9.46
N GLN A 95 -0.93 4.56 -10.73
CA GLN A 95 -0.49 5.39 -11.85
C GLN A 95 -0.96 6.85 -11.73
N SER A 96 -2.20 7.08 -11.31
CA SER A 96 -2.76 8.44 -11.25
C SER A 96 -2.31 9.23 -10.02
N LYS A 97 -2.03 8.57 -8.89
CA LYS A 97 -1.74 9.24 -7.62
C LYS A 97 -0.25 9.49 -7.42
N TYR A 98 0.59 8.57 -7.87
CA TYR A 98 2.04 8.56 -7.64
C TYR A 98 2.84 8.51 -8.94
N ASP A 99 2.20 8.69 -10.11
CA ASP A 99 2.83 8.58 -11.43
C ASP A 99 3.62 7.27 -11.62
N GLY A 100 3.17 6.21 -10.94
CA GLY A 100 3.94 4.98 -10.79
C GLY A 100 3.97 4.12 -12.06
N ILE A 101 5.10 3.45 -12.28
CA ILE A 101 5.35 2.62 -13.46
C ILE A 101 5.01 1.16 -13.15
N LEU A 102 4.19 0.53 -13.99
CA LEU A 102 3.79 -0.87 -13.83
C LEU A 102 4.64 -1.79 -14.71
N MET A 103 5.45 -2.63 -14.08
CA MET A 103 6.27 -3.61 -14.78
C MET A 103 5.52 -4.91 -15.08
N ASN A 104 5.80 -5.51 -16.24
CA ASN A 104 5.21 -6.77 -16.71
C ASN A 104 6.01 -8.03 -16.31
N LYS A 105 7.04 -7.90 -15.46
CA LYS A 105 7.86 -9.04 -15.04
C LYS A 105 7.03 -10.12 -14.34
#